data_AF-A0A9E3IN80-F1
#
_entry.id   AF-A0A9E3IN80-F1
#
_cell.length_a   1.000
_cell.length_b   1.000
_cell.length_c   1.000
_cell.angle_alpha   90.00
_cell.angle_beta   90.00
_cell.angle_gamma   90.00
#
_symmetry.space_group_name_H-M   'P 1'
#
loop_
_entity.id
_entity.type
_entity.pdbx_description
1 polymer ?
#
loop_
_entity_poly.entity_id
_entity_poly.type
_entity_poly.pdbx_seq_one_letter_code
_entity_poly.pdbx_strand_id
1 'polypeptide(L)'
;MDLRPIISEIASQADDFLEGVTDRAQARAGIAEFITMDYSQLSAIDRKTVSDAVMAVLEDESFFNGGYAGHSFDDESESEEE
;
A
#
# COMPACT_ATOMS: atom_id res chain seq x y z
N MET A 1 -20.16 -14.21 2.47
CA MET A 1 -19.89 -13.32 3.62
C MET A 1 -19.79 -11.91 3.10
N ASP A 2 -20.11 -10.91 3.92
CA ASP A 2 -19.87 -9.52 3.53
C ASP A 2 -18.41 -9.17 3.81
N LEU A 3 -17.65 -8.87 2.75
CA LEU A 3 -16.22 -8.57 2.84
C LEU A 3 -15.96 -7.09 3.14
N ARG A 4 -16.96 -6.23 3.00
CA ARG A 4 -16.84 -4.78 3.21
C ARG A 4 -16.29 -4.39 4.59
N PRO A 5 -16.77 -4.93 5.73
CA PRO A 5 -16.20 -4.58 7.04
C PRO A 5 -14.75 -5.03 7.17
N ILE A 6 -14.40 -6.21 6.62
CA ILE A 6 -13.04 -6.75 6.64
C ILE A 6 -12.10 -5.86 5.82
N ILE A 7 -12.53 -5.42 4.63
CA ILE A 7 -11.75 -4.52 3.78
C ILE A 7 -11.47 -3.20 4.48
N SER A 8 -12.50 -2.58 5.09
CA SER A 8 -12.34 -1.31 5.80
C SER A 8 -11.42 -1.44 7.01
N GLU A 9 -11.56 -2.54 7.76
CA GLU A 9 -10.72 -2.79 8.93
C GLU A 9 -9.25 -3.02 8.55
N ILE A 10 -9.00 -3.81 7.51
CA ILE A 10 -7.64 -4.06 7.02
C ILE A 10 -7.06 -2.79 6.41
N ALA A 11 -7.82 -1.99 5.67
CA ALA A 11 -7.33 -0.73 5.12
C ALA A 11 -6.86 0.22 6.23
N SER A 12 -7.66 0.42 7.28
CA SER A 12 -7.25 1.25 8.43
C SER A 12 -6.03 0.71 9.18
N GLN A 13 -5.84 -0.61 9.24
CA GLN A 13 -4.65 -1.21 9.84
C GLN A 13 -3.44 -1.21 8.89
N ALA A 14 -3.69 -1.20 7.58
CA ALA A 14 -2.66 -1.25 6.57
C ALA A 14 -1.83 0.04 6.57
N ASP A 15 -2.40 1.20 6.88
CA ASP A 15 -1.63 2.45 7.01
C ASP A 15 -0.51 2.34 8.06
N ASP A 16 -0.83 1.83 9.25
CA ASP A 16 0.14 1.62 10.33
C ASP A 16 1.10 0.47 10.01
N PHE A 17 0.57 -0.64 9.47
CA PHE A 17 1.37 -1.82 9.15
C PHE A 17 2.35 -1.61 7.99
N LEU A 18 1.95 -0.78 7.03
CA LEU A 18 2.74 -0.42 5.85
C LEU A 18 3.47 0.90 6.04
N GLU A 19 3.58 1.43 7.26
CA GLU A 19 4.34 2.64 7.54
C GLU A 19 5.77 2.52 6.96
N GLY A 20 6.14 3.47 6.08
CA GLY A 20 7.42 3.47 5.37
C GLY A 20 7.52 2.56 4.14
N VAL A 21 6.47 1.78 3.82
CA VAL A 21 6.39 1.00 2.59
C VAL A 21 5.86 1.88 1.46
N THR A 22 6.69 2.14 0.46
CA THR A 22 6.31 2.91 -0.73
C THR A 22 6.09 2.04 -1.97
N ASP A 23 6.48 0.76 -1.91
CA ASP A 23 6.35 -0.18 -3.01
C ASP A 23 5.03 -0.97 -2.96
N ARG A 24 4.30 -0.92 -4.08
CA ARG A 24 3.01 -1.62 -4.22
C ARG A 24 3.12 -3.14 -4.09
N ALA A 25 4.19 -3.74 -4.60
CA ALA A 25 4.36 -5.19 -4.54
C ALA A 25 4.65 -5.64 -3.10
N GLN A 26 5.47 -4.87 -2.37
CA GLN A 26 5.72 -5.09 -0.95
C GLN A 26 4.46 -4.91 -0.11
N ALA A 27 3.68 -3.85 -0.34
CA ALA A 27 2.41 -3.64 0.35
C ALA A 27 1.42 -4.77 0.09
N ARG A 28 1.26 -5.19 -1.17
CA ARG A 28 0.37 -6.30 -1.53
C ARG A 28 0.80 -7.62 -0.87
N ALA A 29 2.10 -7.91 -0.85
CA ALA A 29 2.63 -9.09 -0.18
C ALA A 29 2.32 -9.06 1.33
N GLY A 30 2.56 -7.92 1.99
CA GLY A 30 2.26 -7.72 3.41
C GLY A 30 0.78 -7.90 3.73
N ILE A 31 -0.11 -7.27 2.95
CA ILE A 31 -1.57 -7.42 3.11
C ILE A 31 -2.01 -8.88 2.90
N ALA A 32 -1.44 -9.57 1.90
CA ALA A 32 -1.78 -10.97 1.64
C ALA A 32 -1.35 -11.91 2.78
N GLU A 33 -0.19 -11.65 3.41
CA GLU A 33 0.25 -12.38 4.59
C GLU A 33 -0.64 -12.07 5.80
N PHE A 34 -0.94 -10.79 6.04
CA PHE A 34 -1.85 -10.35 7.11
C PHE A 34 -3.22 -11.04 7.02
N ILE A 35 -3.84 -11.01 5.84
CA ILE A 35 -5.11 -11.71 5.58
C ILE A 35 -4.97 -13.23 5.80
N THR A 36 -3.84 -13.82 5.45
CA THR A 36 -3.62 -15.26 5.63
C THR A 36 -3.49 -15.65 7.10
N MET A 37 -2.92 -14.77 7.93
CA MET A 37 -2.73 -14.99 9.36
C MET A 37 -4.02 -14.76 10.15
N ASP A 38 -4.63 -13.58 10.03
CA ASP A 38 -5.80 -13.20 10.82
C ASP A 38 -7.13 -13.68 10.23
N TYR A 39 -7.20 -13.85 8.92
CA TYR A 39 -8.40 -14.24 8.18
C TYR A 39 -8.24 -15.60 7.48
N SER A 40 -7.59 -16.55 8.15
CA SER A 40 -7.37 -17.91 7.64
C SER A 40 -8.66 -18.69 7.29
N GLN A 41 -9.81 -18.24 7.78
CA GLN A 41 -11.12 -18.81 7.45
C GLN A 41 -11.68 -18.36 6.10
N LEU A 42 -11.15 -17.28 5.51
CA LEU A 42 -11.56 -16.80 4.19
C LEU A 42 -11.10 -17.77 3.09
N SER A 43 -11.93 -17.91 2.06
CA SER A 43 -11.56 -18.67 0.87
C SER A 43 -10.45 -17.95 0.09
N ALA A 44 -9.69 -18.68 -0.73
CA ALA A 44 -8.64 -18.07 -1.56
C ALA A 44 -9.17 -16.96 -2.49
N ILE A 45 -10.43 -17.07 -2.92
CA ILE A 45 -11.10 -16.06 -3.74
C ILE A 45 -11.36 -14.80 -2.89
N ASP A 46 -11.96 -14.97 -1.71
CA ASP A 46 -12.27 -13.85 -0.81
C ASP A 46 -11.00 -13.12 -0.36
N ARG A 47 -9.93 -13.84 -0.02
CA ARG A 47 -8.65 -13.23 0.37
C ARG A 47 -8.06 -12.37 -0.74
N LYS A 48 -8.14 -12.85 -1.99
CA LYS A 48 -7.70 -12.08 -3.15
C LYS A 48 -8.57 -10.83 -3.33
N THR A 49 -9.89 -10.97 -3.24
CA THR A 49 -10.81 -9.83 -3.33
C THR A 49 -10.54 -8.79 -2.26
N VAL A 50 -10.29 -9.20 -1.02
CA VAL A 50 -9.96 -8.30 0.08
C VAL A 50 -8.62 -7.62 -0.17
N SER A 51 -7.57 -8.36 -0.53
CA SER A 51 -6.26 -7.80 -0.86
C SER A 51 -6.32 -6.78 -1.98
N ASP A 52 -7.00 -7.10 -3.09
CA ASP A 52 -7.14 -6.21 -4.23
C ASP A 52 -7.97 -4.96 -3.87
N ALA A 53 -9.00 -5.09 -3.03
CA ALA A 53 -9.81 -3.96 -2.58
C ALA A 53 -9.06 -3.03 -1.61
N VAL A 54 -8.29 -3.59 -0.67
CA VAL A 54 -7.45 -2.79 0.25
C VAL A 54 -6.39 -2.03 -0.54
N MET A 55 -5.74 -2.67 -1.51
CA MET A 55 -4.78 -1.99 -2.40
C MET A 55 -5.42 -0.82 -3.15
N ALA A 56 -6.66 -1.00 -3.64
CA ALA A 56 -7.38 0.08 -4.32
C ALA A 56 -7.72 1.26 -3.39
N VAL A 57 -8.04 0.99 -2.11
CA VAL A 57 -8.28 2.04 -1.10
C VAL A 57 -7.00 2.84 -0.85
N LEU A 58 -5.87 2.16 -0.60
CA LEU A 58 -4.57 2.82 -0.40
C LEU A 58 -4.14 3.65 -1.64
N GLU A 59 -4.44 3.16 -2.85
CA GLU A 59 -4.18 3.90 -4.08
C GLU A 59 -5.06 5.15 -4.21
N ASP A 60 -6.35 5.07 -3.86
CA ASP A 60 -7.28 6.21 -3.86
C ASP A 60 -6.86 7.28 -2.83
N GLU A 61 -6.37 6.84 -1.67
CA GLU A 61 -5.81 7.69 -0.61
C GLU A 61 -4.42 8.23 -0.95
N SER A 62 -3.89 7.94 -2.15
CA SER A 62 -2.56 8.38 -2.59
C SER A 62 -1.42 7.93 -1.67
N PHE A 63 -1.60 6.83 -0.92
CA PHE A 63 -0.62 6.26 0.01
C PHE A 63 0.74 6.04 -0.67
N PHE A 64 0.73 5.42 -1.86
CA PHE A 64 1.95 5.16 -2.65
C PHE A 64 2.46 6.38 -3.43
N ASN A 65 1.65 7.43 -3.56
CA ASN A 65 1.99 8.63 -4.33
C ASN A 65 2.59 9.74 -3.44
N GLY A 66 2.77 9.47 -2.14
CA GLY A 66 3.16 10.41 -1.09
C GLY A 66 4.64 10.84 -1.04
N GLY A 67 5.49 10.45 -2.00
CA GLY A 67 6.85 11.01 -2.16
C GLY A 67 7.18 11.12 -3.65
N TYR A 68 7.43 12.28 -4.26
CA TYR A 68 7.94 13.57 -3.79
C TYR A 68 7.30 14.71 -4.60
N ALA A 69 6.58 15.64 -3.96
CA ALA A 69 6.29 16.97 -4.54
C ALA A 69 7.12 18.08 -3.88
N GLY A 70 8.29 17.75 -3.30
CA GLY A 70 9.07 18.65 -2.45
C GLY A 70 10.60 18.55 -2.55
N HIS A 71 11.15 17.77 -3.48
CA HIS A 71 12.54 17.92 -3.89
C HIS A 71 12.64 17.61 -5.38
N SER A 72 12.37 18.63 -6.19
CA SER A 72 13.08 18.75 -7.45
C SER A 72 14.56 18.59 -7.10
N PHE A 73 15.26 17.66 -7.74
CA PHE A 73 16.71 17.80 -7.88
C PHE A 73 16.94 19.01 -8.80
N ASP A 74 16.71 20.19 -8.24
CA ASP A 74 17.32 21.44 -8.65
C ASP A 74 18.51 21.60 -7.67
N ASP A 75 19.49 20.70 -7.79
CA ASP A 75 20.85 21.00 -7.36
C ASP A 75 21.54 21.50 -8.62
N GLU A 76 21.27 22.79 -8.86
CA GLU A 76 22.14 23.80 -9.43
C GLU A 76 23.23 23.29 -10.38
N SER A 77 23.08 23.69 -11.64
CA SER A 77 24.17 23.85 -12.58
C SER A 77 25.32 24.67 -11.99
N GLU A 78 26.49 24.05 -11.79
CA GLU A 78 27.76 24.77 -11.97
C GLU A 78 28.57 24.11 -13.08
N SER A 79 28.87 24.95 -14.07
CA SER A 79 29.76 24.67 -15.18
C SER A 79 31.16 24.96 -14.68
N GLU A 80 32.08 24.00 -14.72
CA GLU A 80 33.51 24.33 -14.74
C GLU A 80 34.22 23.50 -15.80
N GLU A 81 34.75 24.25 -16.77
CA GLU A 81 35.65 23.86 -17.84
C GLU A 81 36.96 23.32 -17.25
N GLU A 82 37.49 22.22 -17.80
CA GLU A 82 38.93 22.04 -18.08
C GLU A 82 39.14 21.04 -19.22
#